data_AF-A0A974S7G5-F1
#
_entry.id   AF-A0A974S7G5-F1
#
_cell.length_a   1.000
_cell.length_b   1.000
_cell.length_c   1.000
_cell.angle_alpha   90.00
_cell.angle_beta   90.00
_cell.angle_gamma   90.00
#
_symmetry.space_group_name_H-M   'P 1'
#
loop_
_entity.id
_entity.type
_entity.pdbx_description
1 polymer ?
#
loop_
_entity_poly.entity_id
_entity_poly.type
_entity_poly.pdbx_seq_one_letter_code
_entity_poly.pdbx_strand_id
1 'polypeptide(L)'
;MYAVALNYLGKNPNSTDLADYQAATDMFLKARPYVRKFHSSESIEALANGDICIAIGYSGDMLQAKSRAAEAGDKVHLDYVVPKEGSQVWFDVFAIPKDAPNAAAAYKFLDYMLRPEVIARASTFTEYANANKAATALVDPAVRDNPNVYPTPDQLLTLFVTSTKDQALLRDVNRQWTRVQTGQ
;
A
#
# COMPACT_ATOMS: atom_id res chain seq x y z
N MET A 1 5.83 6.58 -2.21
CA MET A 1 5.45 7.89 -2.79
C MET A 1 6.17 8.22 -4.10
N TYR A 2 7.51 8.25 -4.15
CA TYR A 2 8.21 8.63 -5.39
C TYR A 2 7.87 7.77 -6.62
N ALA A 3 7.76 6.45 -6.50
CA ALA A 3 7.45 5.59 -7.65
C ALA A 3 6.11 5.96 -8.32
N VAL A 4 5.08 6.28 -7.53
CA VAL A 4 3.77 6.74 -8.04
C VAL A 4 3.88 8.12 -8.69
N ALA A 5 4.64 9.04 -8.10
CA ALA A 5 4.87 10.35 -8.71
C ALA A 5 5.65 10.26 -10.03
N LEU A 6 6.65 9.39 -10.11
CA LEU A 6 7.38 9.12 -11.33
C LEU A 6 6.47 8.56 -12.41
N ASN A 7 5.62 7.58 -12.07
CA ASN A 7 4.62 7.03 -13.00
C ASN A 7 3.70 8.14 -13.54
N TYR A 8 3.18 9.00 -12.65
CA TYR A 8 2.32 10.12 -13.01
C TYR A 8 3.01 11.12 -13.95
N LEU A 9 4.32 11.34 -13.78
CA LEU A 9 5.13 12.19 -14.65
C LEU A 9 5.54 11.50 -15.97
N GLY A 10 5.06 10.28 -16.25
CA GLY A 10 5.45 9.50 -17.42
C GLY A 10 6.89 8.99 -17.38
N LYS A 11 7.50 8.97 -16.19
CA LYS A 11 8.87 8.48 -15.94
C LYS A 11 8.83 7.05 -15.46
N ASN A 12 9.96 6.36 -15.56
CA ASN A 12 10.10 5.00 -15.04
C ASN A 12 9.90 5.02 -13.51
N PRO A 13 8.92 4.27 -12.93
CA PRO A 13 8.74 4.17 -11.48
C PRO A 13 9.97 3.64 -10.74
N ASN A 14 10.86 2.97 -11.47
CA ASN A 14 12.13 2.42 -11.03
C ASN A 14 13.35 3.19 -11.52
N SER A 15 13.19 4.47 -11.89
CA SER A 15 14.31 5.30 -12.33
C SER A 15 15.49 5.27 -11.36
N THR A 16 16.69 5.29 -11.92
CA THR A 16 17.95 5.46 -11.20
C THR A 16 18.57 6.83 -11.44
N ASP A 17 17.87 7.72 -12.17
CA ASP A 17 18.32 9.08 -12.45
C ASP A 17 17.84 10.02 -11.33
N LEU A 18 18.78 10.72 -10.70
CA LEU A 18 18.47 11.70 -9.66
C LEU A 18 17.61 12.86 -10.20
N ALA A 19 17.75 13.23 -11.49
CA ALA A 19 16.96 14.30 -12.09
C ALA A 19 15.45 13.97 -12.13
N ASP A 20 15.11 12.68 -12.27
CA ASP A 20 13.72 12.22 -12.21
C ASP A 20 13.13 12.42 -10.81
N TYR A 21 13.90 12.14 -9.77
CA TYR A 21 13.48 12.36 -8.39
C TYR A 21 13.35 13.85 -8.08
N GLN A 22 14.24 14.70 -8.58
CA GLN A 22 14.14 16.15 -8.44
C GLN A 22 12.85 16.70 -9.09
N ALA A 23 12.52 16.23 -10.30
CA ALA A 23 11.27 16.60 -10.96
C ALA A 23 10.03 16.16 -10.14
N ALA A 24 10.06 14.96 -9.57
CA ALA A 24 9.01 14.49 -8.67
C ALA A 24 8.94 15.29 -7.36
N THR A 25 10.07 15.72 -6.81
CA THR A 25 10.12 16.60 -5.64
C THR A 25 9.49 17.95 -5.93
N ASP A 26 9.81 18.57 -7.07
CA ASP A 26 9.22 19.85 -7.46
C ASP A 26 7.71 19.75 -7.65
N MET A 27 7.23 18.62 -8.19
CA MET A 27 5.80 18.30 -8.24
C MET A 27 5.19 18.21 -6.84
N PHE A 28 5.81 17.45 -5.93
CA PHE A 28 5.34 17.34 -4.55
C PHE A 28 5.32 18.68 -3.81
N LEU A 29 6.33 19.53 -4.00
CA LEU A 29 6.40 20.86 -3.38
C LEU A 29 5.28 21.79 -3.84
N LYS A 30 4.81 21.67 -5.09
CA LYS A 30 3.61 22.38 -5.56
C LYS A 30 2.34 21.92 -4.84
N ALA A 31 2.23 20.62 -4.55
CA ALA A 31 1.08 20.05 -3.84
C ALA A 31 1.17 20.23 -2.31
N ARG A 32 2.38 20.41 -1.76
CA ARG A 32 2.69 20.43 -0.32
C ARG A 32 1.84 21.40 0.51
N PRO A 33 1.48 22.62 0.06
CA PRO A 33 0.62 23.53 0.81
C PRO A 33 -0.79 22.97 1.06
N TYR A 34 -1.24 22.03 0.23
CA TYR A 34 -2.57 21.41 0.32
C TYR A 34 -2.55 20.09 1.10
N VAL A 35 -1.38 19.62 1.53
CA VAL A 35 -1.24 18.38 2.32
C VAL A 35 -1.32 18.71 3.80
N ARG A 36 -2.37 18.21 4.46
CA ARG A 36 -2.57 18.38 5.92
C ARG A 36 -1.48 17.67 6.72
N LYS A 37 -1.14 16.43 6.38
CA LYS A 37 -0.19 15.60 7.13
C LYS A 37 0.42 14.50 6.25
N PHE A 38 1.66 14.11 6.55
CA PHE A 38 2.26 12.87 6.04
C PHE A 38 2.26 11.85 7.17
N HIS A 39 1.47 10.79 7.04
CA HIS A 39 1.39 9.72 8.01
C HIS A 39 0.92 8.44 7.32
N SER A 40 1.31 7.27 7.81
CA SER A 40 1.08 5.99 7.11
C SER A 40 -0.09 5.16 7.65
N SER A 41 -0.67 5.49 8.81
CA SER A 41 -1.78 4.72 9.40
C SER A 41 -2.96 5.56 9.90
N GLU A 42 -2.72 6.72 10.53
CA GLU A 42 -3.77 7.65 10.99
C GLU A 42 -4.88 7.99 9.97
N SER A 43 -4.60 7.90 8.66
CA SER A 43 -5.61 8.15 7.62
C SER A 43 -6.82 7.21 7.71
N ILE A 44 -6.67 6.01 8.28
CA ILE A 44 -7.76 5.04 8.40
C ILE A 44 -8.90 5.60 9.25
N GLU A 45 -8.59 5.98 10.49
CA GLU A 45 -9.55 6.58 11.43
C GLU A 45 -10.03 7.95 10.95
N ALA A 46 -9.12 8.78 10.44
CA ALA A 46 -9.47 10.12 9.97
C ALA A 46 -10.43 10.09 8.77
N LEU A 47 -10.29 9.12 7.86
CA LEU A 47 -11.26 8.91 6.78
C LEU A 47 -12.59 8.39 7.34
N ALA A 48 -12.56 7.37 8.20
CA ALA A 48 -13.77 6.75 8.74
C ALA A 48 -14.63 7.75 9.53
N ASN A 49 -14.00 8.69 10.25
CA ASN A 49 -14.66 9.74 11.00
C ASN A 49 -15.07 10.97 10.16
N GLY A 50 -14.59 11.07 8.92
CA GLY A 50 -14.85 12.21 8.04
C GLY A 50 -13.98 13.45 8.29
N ASP A 51 -12.87 13.31 9.02
CA ASP A 51 -11.93 14.40 9.32
C ASP A 51 -11.11 14.83 8.10
N ILE A 52 -10.89 13.91 7.16
CA ILE A 52 -10.23 14.13 5.87
C ILE A 52 -11.08 13.52 4.74
N CYS A 53 -10.97 14.08 3.53
CA CYS A 53 -11.75 13.64 2.37
C CYS A 53 -10.93 12.85 1.32
N ILE A 54 -9.59 12.82 1.46
CA ILE A 54 -8.70 12.12 0.54
C ILE A 54 -7.44 11.65 1.27
N ALA A 55 -6.98 10.44 0.96
CA ALA A 55 -5.70 9.91 1.39
C ALA A 55 -5.06 9.09 0.27
N ILE A 56 -3.74 9.04 0.25
CA ILE A 56 -2.99 8.05 -0.51
C ILE A 56 -2.58 6.97 0.49
N GLY A 57 -3.12 5.77 0.33
CA GLY A 57 -2.95 4.68 1.28
C GLY A 57 -2.93 3.31 0.61
N TYR A 58 -2.64 2.29 1.41
CA TYR A 58 -2.66 0.89 0.99
C TYR A 58 -4.10 0.39 0.85
N SER A 59 -4.34 -0.53 -0.09
CA SER A 59 -5.69 -0.95 -0.47
C SER A 59 -6.51 -1.46 0.73
N GLY A 60 -6.01 -2.46 1.45
CA GLY A 60 -6.73 -3.02 2.62
C GLY A 60 -6.90 -2.03 3.76
N ASP A 61 -6.01 -1.04 3.93
CA ASP A 61 -6.17 0.01 4.94
C ASP A 61 -7.33 0.96 4.59
N MET A 62 -7.45 1.31 3.31
CA MET A 62 -8.53 2.17 2.81
C MET A 62 -9.87 1.43 2.78
N LEU A 63 -9.86 0.13 2.48
CA LEU A 63 -11.05 -0.71 2.55
C LEU A 63 -11.49 -0.91 4.02
N GLN A 64 -10.57 -1.12 4.96
CA GLN A 64 -10.89 -1.14 6.38
C GLN A 64 -11.47 0.19 6.87
N ALA A 65 -10.97 1.33 6.38
CA ALA A 65 -11.55 2.63 6.69
C ALA A 65 -13.01 2.71 6.22
N LYS A 66 -13.31 2.19 5.02
CA LYS A 66 -14.67 2.07 4.47
C LYS A 66 -15.56 1.16 5.33
N SER A 67 -15.07 -0.02 5.70
CA SER A 67 -15.80 -0.96 6.56
C SER A 67 -16.12 -0.35 7.94
N ARG A 68 -15.16 0.35 8.56
CA ARG A 68 -15.38 1.09 9.83
C ARG A 68 -16.39 2.23 9.69
N ALA A 69 -16.34 2.99 8.59
CA ALA A 69 -17.31 4.05 8.33
C ALA A 69 -18.74 3.50 8.21
N ALA A 70 -18.89 2.33 7.58
CA ALA A 70 -20.18 1.65 7.45
C ALA A 70 -20.69 1.15 8.82
N GLU A 71 -19.83 0.52 9.62
CA GLU A 71 -20.15 0.07 10.99
C GLU A 71 -20.56 1.24 11.91
N ALA A 72 -20.02 2.44 11.68
CA ALA A 72 -20.37 3.66 12.42
C ALA A 72 -21.71 4.30 12.00
N GLY A 73 -22.50 3.63 11.17
CA GLY A 73 -23.85 4.05 10.76
C GLY A 73 -23.90 4.86 9.47
N ASP A 74 -22.99 4.59 8.52
CA ASP A 74 -23.03 5.06 7.13
C ASP A 74 -23.10 6.60 6.93
N LYS A 75 -22.63 7.39 7.90
CA LYS A 75 -22.59 8.86 7.75
C LYS A 75 -21.50 9.34 6.79
N VAL A 76 -20.50 8.49 6.54
CA VAL A 76 -19.35 8.76 5.67
C VAL A 76 -19.27 7.66 4.64
N HIS A 77 -19.30 8.03 3.36
CA HIS A 77 -19.16 7.08 2.25
C HIS A 77 -17.75 7.19 1.68
N LEU A 78 -17.02 6.07 1.77
CA LEU A 78 -15.65 5.97 1.28
C LEU A 78 -15.59 5.03 0.09
N ASP A 79 -14.66 5.33 -0.81
CA ASP A 79 -14.30 4.43 -1.89
C ASP A 79 -12.79 4.39 -2.09
N TYR A 80 -12.31 3.29 -2.66
CA TYR A 80 -10.90 3.11 -3.01
C TYR A 80 -10.78 2.92 -4.51
N VAL A 81 -9.81 3.62 -5.10
CA VAL A 81 -9.56 3.57 -6.53
C VAL A 81 -8.08 3.34 -6.79
N VAL A 82 -7.79 2.38 -7.69
CA VAL A 82 -6.50 2.31 -8.36
C VAL A 82 -6.56 3.30 -9.54
N PRO A 83 -5.67 4.31 -9.63
CA PRO A 83 -5.66 5.26 -10.74
C PRO A 83 -5.52 4.55 -12.10
N LYS A 84 -6.10 5.15 -13.15
CA LYS A 84 -6.08 4.57 -14.52
C LYS A 84 -4.67 4.45 -15.10
N GLU A 85 -3.75 5.30 -14.67
CA GLU A 85 -2.33 5.28 -15.02
C GLU A 85 -1.59 4.10 -14.35
N GLY A 86 -2.25 3.40 -13.42
CA GLY A 86 -1.67 2.34 -12.62
C GLY A 86 -1.09 2.82 -11.30
N SER A 87 -0.65 1.87 -10.49
CA SER A 87 -0.10 2.10 -9.16
C SER A 87 0.91 1.03 -8.76
N GLN A 88 1.55 1.24 -7.61
CA GLN A 88 2.49 0.29 -7.05
C GLN A 88 1.75 -0.95 -6.51
N VAL A 89 2.21 -2.13 -6.94
CA VAL A 89 1.95 -3.40 -6.26
C VAL A 89 3.10 -3.70 -5.30
N TRP A 90 2.75 -4.29 -4.16
CA TRP A 90 3.67 -4.63 -3.09
C TRP A 90 3.33 -6.01 -2.53
N PHE A 91 4.32 -6.60 -1.85
CA PHE A 91 4.20 -7.93 -1.26
C PHE A 91 4.87 -7.89 0.12
N ASP A 92 4.08 -8.09 1.15
CA ASP A 92 4.61 -8.32 2.50
C ASP A 92 4.95 -9.79 2.67
N VAL A 93 6.15 -10.05 3.19
CA VAL A 93 6.68 -11.40 3.36
C VAL A 93 7.10 -11.63 4.80
N PHE A 94 6.81 -12.83 5.30
CA PHE A 94 7.44 -13.29 6.53
C PHE A 94 8.89 -13.70 6.27
N ALA A 95 9.80 -13.28 7.14
CA ALA A 95 11.19 -13.71 7.16
C ALA A 95 11.61 -14.07 8.59
N ILE A 96 12.51 -15.05 8.74
CA ILE A 96 13.10 -15.43 10.02
C ILE A 96 14.49 -14.79 10.10
N PRO A 97 14.73 -13.85 11.05
CA PRO A 97 16.06 -13.30 11.28
C PRO A 97 17.10 -14.40 11.57
N LYS A 98 18.33 -14.21 11.10
CA LYS A 98 19.41 -15.20 11.27
C LYS A 98 19.71 -15.50 12.75
N ASP A 99 19.51 -14.51 13.61
CA ASP A 99 19.73 -14.55 15.05
C ASP A 99 18.43 -14.72 15.85
N ALA A 100 17.34 -15.18 15.21
CA ALA A 100 16.06 -15.38 15.88
C ALA A 100 16.21 -16.36 17.07
N PRO A 101 15.87 -15.94 18.31
CA PRO A 101 16.11 -16.74 19.51
C PRO A 101 15.26 -18.02 19.57
N ASN A 102 14.20 -18.09 18.75
CA ASN A 102 13.33 -19.26 18.65
C ASN A 102 12.87 -19.52 17.21
N ALA A 103 13.80 -19.89 16.33
CA ALA A 103 13.51 -20.23 14.94
C ALA A 103 12.48 -21.38 14.81
N ALA A 104 12.49 -22.35 15.74
CA ALA A 104 11.55 -23.47 15.71
C ALA A 104 10.08 -23.01 15.88
N ALA A 105 9.81 -22.07 16.80
CA ALA A 105 8.48 -21.50 16.95
C ALA A 105 8.08 -20.66 15.72
N ALA A 106 9.03 -19.92 15.13
CA ALA A 106 8.78 -19.17 13.90
C ALA A 106 8.36 -20.09 12.75
N TYR A 107 9.04 -21.22 12.53
CA TYR A 107 8.63 -22.21 11.52
C TYR A 107 7.23 -22.78 11.78
N LYS A 108 6.87 -23.06 13.04
CA LYS A 108 5.52 -23.52 13.38
C LYS A 108 4.45 -22.47 13.08
N PHE A 109 4.76 -21.20 13.31
CA PHE A 109 3.86 -20.10 12.98
C PHE A 109 3.68 -19.96 11.46
N LEU A 110 4.76 -20.05 10.69
CA LEU A 110 4.69 -20.01 9.23
C LEU A 110 3.90 -21.20 8.67
N ASP A 111 4.12 -22.42 9.19
CA ASP A 111 3.31 -23.60 8.85
C ASP A 111 1.82 -23.35 9.10
N TYR A 112 1.47 -22.80 10.26
CA TYR A 112 0.08 -22.48 10.59
C TYR A 112 -0.52 -21.44 9.64
N MET A 113 0.20 -20.37 9.34
CA MET A 113 -0.24 -19.32 8.42
C MET A 113 -0.31 -19.80 6.97
N LEU A 114 0.40 -20.85 6.57
CA LEU A 114 0.31 -21.44 5.24
C LEU A 114 -0.93 -22.31 5.03
N ARG A 115 -1.69 -22.63 6.09
CA ARG A 115 -2.93 -23.41 5.96
C ARG A 115 -4.02 -22.58 5.28
N PRO A 116 -4.71 -23.10 4.24
CA PRO A 116 -5.67 -22.31 3.45
C PRO A 116 -6.75 -21.62 4.28
N GLU A 117 -7.34 -22.32 5.25
CA GLU A 117 -8.40 -21.82 6.13
C GLU A 117 -7.90 -20.76 7.13
N VAL A 118 -6.62 -20.78 7.47
CA VAL A 118 -6.03 -19.79 8.38
C VAL A 118 -5.81 -18.49 7.64
N ILE A 119 -5.12 -18.53 6.50
CA ILE A 119 -4.82 -17.32 5.75
C ILE A 119 -6.06 -16.71 5.10
N ALA A 120 -7.05 -17.53 4.72
CA ALA A 120 -8.32 -17.02 4.21
C ALA A 120 -9.05 -16.17 5.27
N ARG A 121 -9.07 -16.60 6.54
CA ARG A 121 -9.64 -15.80 7.63
C ARG A 121 -8.90 -14.49 7.83
N ALA A 122 -7.55 -14.51 7.76
CA ALA A 122 -6.75 -13.31 7.85
C ALA A 122 -7.06 -12.34 6.70
N SER A 123 -7.16 -12.83 5.46
CA SER A 123 -7.56 -12.02 4.29
C SER A 123 -8.97 -11.45 4.41
N THR A 124 -9.93 -12.24 4.87
CA THR A 124 -11.31 -11.77 5.10
C THR A 124 -11.35 -10.63 6.12
N PHE A 125 -10.55 -10.72 7.19
CA PHE A 125 -10.53 -9.68 8.22
C PHE A 125 -9.76 -8.42 7.80
N THR A 126 -8.62 -8.59 7.13
CA THR A 126 -7.71 -7.47 6.79
C THR A 126 -7.99 -6.86 5.43
N GLU A 127 -8.82 -7.51 4.62
CA GLU A 127 -9.16 -7.13 3.25
C GLU A 127 -7.94 -7.04 2.32
N TYR A 128 -6.91 -7.85 2.61
CA TYR A 128 -5.74 -8.05 1.75
C TYR A 128 -5.76 -9.42 1.07
N ALA A 129 -5.41 -9.44 -0.21
CA ALA A 129 -5.18 -10.69 -0.94
C ALA A 129 -3.99 -11.45 -0.34
N ASN A 130 -4.08 -12.78 -0.30
CA ASN A 130 -2.99 -13.64 0.12
C ASN A 130 -2.38 -14.39 -1.08
N ALA A 131 -1.14 -14.89 -0.89
CA ALA A 131 -0.41 -15.63 -1.92
C ALA A 131 -0.76 -17.13 -1.98
N ASN A 132 -1.72 -17.62 -1.18
CA ASN A 132 -2.09 -19.03 -1.13
C ASN A 132 -3.25 -19.31 -2.09
N LYS A 133 -2.94 -19.89 -3.25
CA LYS A 133 -3.93 -20.25 -4.27
C LYS A 133 -5.05 -21.17 -3.75
N ALA A 134 -4.76 -22.07 -2.81
CA ALA A 134 -5.78 -22.96 -2.24
C ALA A 134 -6.71 -22.23 -1.26
N ALA A 135 -6.32 -21.06 -0.74
CA ALA A 135 -7.12 -20.26 0.17
C ALA A 135 -8.14 -19.37 -0.54
N THR A 136 -7.91 -19.00 -1.81
CA THR A 136 -8.74 -18.00 -2.52
C THR A 136 -10.23 -18.34 -2.51
N ALA A 137 -10.60 -19.62 -2.66
CA ALA A 137 -11.99 -20.06 -2.63
C ALA A 137 -12.64 -19.99 -1.23
N LEU A 138 -11.83 -19.89 -0.17
CA LEU A 138 -12.24 -19.85 1.24
C LEU A 138 -12.36 -18.42 1.79
N VAL A 139 -11.88 -17.42 1.05
CA VAL A 139 -12.03 -16.00 1.40
C VAL A 139 -13.49 -15.59 1.24
N ASP A 140 -13.97 -14.70 2.12
CA ASP A 140 -15.33 -14.15 2.02
C ASP A 140 -15.59 -13.60 0.61
N PRO A 141 -16.72 -13.95 -0.05
CA PRO A 141 -17.02 -13.49 -1.41
C PRO A 141 -16.95 -11.97 -1.58
N ALA A 142 -17.35 -11.19 -0.57
CA ALA A 142 -17.29 -9.72 -0.62
C ALA A 142 -15.85 -9.18 -0.70
N VAL A 143 -14.88 -9.94 -0.18
CA VAL A 143 -13.45 -9.62 -0.26
C VAL A 143 -12.82 -10.24 -1.50
N ARG A 144 -13.13 -11.52 -1.78
CA ARG A 144 -12.58 -12.29 -2.91
C ARG A 144 -12.94 -11.66 -4.26
N ASP A 145 -14.18 -11.21 -4.41
CA ASP A 145 -14.72 -10.71 -5.68
C ASP A 145 -14.55 -9.17 -5.81
N ASN A 146 -13.89 -8.53 -4.84
CA ASN A 146 -13.59 -7.11 -4.87
C ASN A 146 -12.32 -6.83 -5.71
N PRO A 147 -12.42 -6.09 -6.84
CA PRO A 147 -11.28 -5.80 -7.70
C PRO A 147 -10.21 -4.92 -7.05
N ASN A 148 -10.53 -4.25 -5.93
CA ASN A 148 -9.56 -3.50 -5.14
C ASN A 148 -8.74 -4.37 -4.19
N VAL A 149 -9.14 -5.64 -4.00
CA VAL A 149 -8.40 -6.66 -3.23
C VAL A 149 -7.73 -7.64 -4.19
N TYR A 150 -8.48 -8.18 -5.14
CA TYR A 150 -8.00 -9.07 -6.21
C TYR A 150 -8.16 -8.37 -7.57
N PRO A 151 -7.13 -7.66 -8.06
CA PRO A 151 -7.22 -6.88 -9.29
C PRO A 151 -7.56 -7.72 -10.52
N THR A 152 -8.31 -7.12 -11.45
CA THR A 152 -8.61 -7.74 -12.74
C THR A 152 -7.35 -7.88 -13.60
N PRO A 153 -7.34 -8.79 -14.60
CA PRO A 153 -6.22 -8.91 -15.53
C PRO A 153 -5.83 -7.58 -16.19
N ASP A 154 -6.80 -6.75 -16.56
CA ASP A 154 -6.54 -5.45 -17.17
C ASP A 154 -5.93 -4.45 -16.19
N GLN A 155 -6.36 -4.46 -14.93
CA GLN A 155 -5.73 -3.65 -13.89
C GLN A 155 -4.29 -4.09 -13.65
N LEU A 156 -4.02 -5.39 -13.60
CA LEU A 156 -2.66 -5.91 -13.40
C LEU A 156 -1.66 -5.42 -14.45
N LEU A 157 -2.10 -5.12 -15.68
CA LEU A 157 -1.24 -4.59 -16.75
C LEU A 157 -0.74 -3.16 -16.50
N THR A 158 -1.42 -2.38 -15.66
CA THR A 158 -1.03 -1.00 -15.33
C THR A 158 -0.21 -0.93 -14.05
N LEU A 159 -0.19 -1.99 -13.25
CA LEU A 159 0.51 -2.03 -11.98
C LEU A 159 2.02 -2.26 -12.15
N PHE A 160 2.80 -1.73 -11.23
CA PHE A 160 4.26 -1.89 -11.24
C PHE A 160 4.81 -2.30 -9.87
N VAL A 161 5.90 -3.06 -9.89
CA VAL A 161 6.66 -3.43 -8.68
C VAL A 161 7.87 -2.51 -8.57
N THR A 162 8.19 -2.07 -7.36
CA THR A 162 9.38 -1.27 -7.09
C THR A 162 10.61 -2.16 -6.90
N SER A 163 11.75 -1.70 -7.40
CA SER A 163 13.05 -2.35 -7.25
C SER A 163 13.91 -1.61 -6.23
N THR A 164 14.79 -2.35 -5.56
CA THR A 164 15.80 -1.78 -4.68
C THR A 164 16.71 -0.83 -5.45
N LYS A 165 17.02 0.30 -4.83
CA LYS A 165 17.98 1.29 -5.34
C LYS A 165 19.29 1.17 -4.58
N ASP A 166 20.38 1.61 -5.19
CA ASP A 166 21.67 1.64 -4.49
C ASP A 166 21.65 2.63 -3.31
N GLN A 167 22.60 2.47 -2.39
CA GLN A 167 22.68 3.28 -1.17
C GLN A 167 23.01 4.75 -1.44
N ALA A 168 23.67 5.08 -2.55
CA ALA A 168 23.97 6.47 -2.88
C ALA A 168 22.69 7.19 -3.29
N LEU A 169 21.94 6.62 -4.23
CA LEU A 169 20.66 7.15 -4.68
C LEU A 169 19.64 7.21 -3.54
N LEU A 170 19.53 6.17 -2.70
CA LEU A 170 18.60 6.19 -1.57
C LEU A 170 18.87 7.35 -0.60
N ARG A 171 20.13 7.68 -0.33
CA ARG A 171 20.48 8.83 0.51
C ARG A 171 19.98 10.14 -0.09
N ASP A 172 20.13 10.32 -1.40
CA ASP A 172 19.67 11.54 -2.08
C ASP A 172 18.15 11.60 -2.16
N VAL A 173 17.47 10.49 -2.48
CA VAL A 173 16.00 10.40 -2.48
C VAL A 173 15.43 10.70 -1.09
N ASN A 174 16.06 10.20 -0.02
CA ASN A 174 15.63 10.46 1.34
C ASN A 174 15.77 11.95 1.70
N ARG A 175 16.86 12.60 1.27
CA ARG A 175 17.04 14.06 1.46
C ARG A 175 15.94 14.84 0.75
N GLN A 176 15.61 14.47 -0.48
CA GLN A 176 14.51 15.07 -1.22
C GLN A 176 13.16 14.83 -0.54
N TRP A 177 12.92 13.64 0.02
CA TRP A 177 11.71 13.36 0.79
C TRP A 177 11.59 14.24 2.04
N THR A 178 12.68 14.41 2.79
CA THR A 178 12.70 15.30 3.96
C THR A 178 12.30 16.72 3.56
N ARG A 179 12.85 17.24 2.45
CA ARG A 179 12.48 18.54 1.88
C ARG A 179 10.99 18.65 1.55
N VAL A 180 10.39 17.61 0.96
CA VAL A 180 8.93 17.57 0.75
C VAL A 180 8.19 17.65 2.08
N GLN A 181 8.59 16.86 3.08
CA GLN A 181 7.89 16.82 4.37
C GLN A 181 8.00 18.14 5.13
N THR A 182 9.16 18.80 5.13
CA THR A 182 9.40 20.06 5.85
C THR A 182 8.93 21.29 5.07
N GLY A 183 8.82 21.19 3.75
CA GLY A 183 8.55 22.34 2.86
C GLY A 183 9.75 23.27 2.67
N GLN A 184 10.97 22.81 2.98
CA GLN A 184 12.24 23.54 2.84
C GLN A 184 13.15 22.84 1.84
#